data_AF-A0A132H3W8-F1
#
_entry.id   AF-A0A132H3W8-F1
#
_cell.length_a   1.000
_cell.length_b   1.000
_cell.length_c   1.000
_cell.angle_alpha   90.00
_cell.angle_beta   90.00
_cell.angle_gamma   90.00
#
_symmetry.space_group_name_H-M   'P 1'
#
loop_
_entity.id
_entity.type
_entity.pdbx_description
1 polymer ?
#
loop_
_entity_poly.entity_id
_entity_poly.type
_entity_poly.pdbx_seq_one_letter_code
_entity_poly.pdbx_strand_id
1 'polypeptide(L)'
;MDQSVKKTVIVAASVVAAAAAGAVAWWWHTRRQVEKVLLGLPNGTGNISTGIVQEVIDTTNEIMGRSYFTVSELTRSATATARGINNTPSPAVRAKLQALITECLDPIRRIYGRPIIVSSGYRCPELNAAVGGVANSQHTTGEAADLVPASGGSLAGIFRAAVQFGGFDQLIIERRGASKWVHVSYGPRMRHTILAYNNGSYTNITTSWESYIANFA
;
A
#
# COMPACT_ATOMS: atom_id res chain seq x y z
N MET A 1 -17.11 22.03 29.24
CA MET A 1 -16.85 21.66 27.83
C MET A 1 -18.12 21.03 27.28
N ASP A 2 -18.72 21.65 26.27
CA ASP A 2 -19.96 21.21 25.61
C ASP A 2 -19.81 19.77 25.06
N GLN A 3 -20.87 18.96 25.18
CA GLN A 3 -20.94 17.59 24.68
C GLN A 3 -20.79 17.53 23.15
N SER A 4 -21.18 18.58 22.42
CA SER A 4 -20.96 18.69 20.97
C SER A 4 -19.46 18.79 20.64
N VAL A 5 -18.72 19.62 21.38
CA VAL A 5 -17.28 19.84 21.24
C VAL A 5 -16.49 18.58 21.59
N LYS A 6 -16.89 17.85 22.64
CA LYS A 6 -16.29 16.55 22.98
C LYS A 6 -16.46 15.55 21.83
N LYS A 7 -17.64 15.46 21.22
CA LYS A 7 -17.86 14.57 20.06
C LYS A 7 -16.96 14.94 18.89
N THR A 8 -16.85 16.22 18.53
CA THR A 8 -16.00 16.65 17.40
C THR A 8 -14.51 16.40 17.64
N VAL A 9 -14.00 16.70 18.84
CA VAL A 9 -12.59 16.42 19.20
C VAL A 9 -12.33 14.92 19.21
N ILE A 10 -13.26 14.11 19.73
CA ILE A 10 -13.15 12.64 19.68
C ILE A 10 -13.17 12.14 18.24
N VAL A 11 -14.02 12.68 17.38
CA VAL A 11 -14.07 12.31 15.95
C VAL A 11 -12.78 12.69 15.23
N ALA A 12 -12.28 13.91 15.41
CA ALA A 12 -11.01 14.37 14.85
C ALA A 12 -9.82 13.53 15.34
N ALA A 13 -9.74 13.25 16.66
CA ALA A 13 -8.73 12.38 17.23
C ALA A 13 -8.85 10.93 16.72
N SER A 14 -10.07 10.44 16.49
CA SER A 14 -10.32 9.13 15.90
C SER A 14 -9.95 9.08 14.42
N VAL A 15 -10.08 10.19 13.68
CA VAL A 15 -9.64 10.33 12.28
C VAL A 15 -8.12 10.33 12.20
N VAL A 16 -7.44 11.10 13.05
CA VAL A 16 -5.96 11.09 13.13
C VAL A 16 -5.46 9.72 13.58
N ALA A 17 -6.11 9.10 14.56
CA ALA A 17 -5.78 7.75 15.02
C ALA A 17 -6.02 6.69 13.92
N ALA A 18 -7.09 6.80 13.12
CA ALA A 18 -7.34 5.88 12.01
C ALA A 18 -6.39 6.11 10.83
N ALA A 19 -6.00 7.35 10.56
CA ALA A 19 -4.97 7.69 9.58
C ALA A 19 -3.58 7.18 10.02
N ALA A 20 -3.26 7.28 11.31
CA ALA A 20 -2.05 6.73 11.92
C ALA A 20 -2.06 5.20 12.05
N ALA A 21 -3.23 4.59 12.26
CA ALA A 21 -3.43 3.13 12.28
C ALA A 21 -3.60 2.52 10.87
N GLY A 22 -3.53 3.36 9.83
CA GLY A 22 -3.52 2.97 8.42
C GLY A 22 -4.79 2.26 7.91
N ALA A 23 -5.94 2.53 8.51
CA ALA A 23 -7.24 2.08 7.99
C ALA A 23 -7.69 2.97 6.81
N VAL A 24 -7.05 2.84 5.65
CA VAL A 24 -7.33 3.66 4.46
C VAL A 24 -8.73 3.44 3.88
N ALA A 25 -9.28 2.22 4.01
CA ALA A 25 -10.68 1.94 3.67
C ALA A 25 -11.68 2.67 4.59
N TRP A 26 -11.33 2.87 5.86
CA TRP A 26 -12.11 3.69 6.80
C TRP A 26 -11.98 5.17 6.46
N TRP A 27 -10.83 5.65 5.98
CA TRP A 27 -10.62 7.05 5.63
C TRP A 27 -11.58 7.56 4.55
N TRP A 28 -11.83 6.82 3.46
CA TRP A 28 -12.78 7.26 2.43
C TRP A 28 -14.24 7.26 2.89
N HIS A 29 -14.63 6.31 3.75
CA HIS A 29 -15.95 6.27 4.35
C HIS A 29 -16.12 7.40 5.39
N THR A 30 -15.13 7.57 6.26
CA THR A 30 -15.13 8.57 7.33
C THR A 30 -14.95 9.98 6.79
N ARG A 31 -14.19 10.21 5.72
CA ARG A 31 -14.09 11.51 5.04
C ARG A 31 -15.48 12.02 4.64
N ARG A 32 -16.31 11.16 4.03
CA ARG A 32 -17.70 11.52 3.66
C ARG A 32 -18.57 11.79 4.89
N GLN A 33 -18.34 11.12 6.02
CA GLN A 33 -19.08 11.37 7.26
C GLN A 33 -18.61 12.66 7.95
N VAL A 34 -17.31 12.95 7.95
CA VAL A 34 -16.69 14.16 8.49
C VAL A 34 -17.07 15.38 7.66
N GLU A 35 -17.03 15.30 6.33
CA GLU A 35 -17.51 16.35 5.42
C GLU A 35 -19.01 16.63 5.64
N LYS A 36 -19.84 15.60 5.81
CA LYS A 36 -21.28 15.76 6.11
C LYS A 36 -21.54 16.36 7.50
N VAL A 37 -20.75 16.02 8.51
CA VAL A 37 -20.83 16.63 9.84
C VAL A 37 -20.38 18.08 9.78
N LEU A 38 -19.27 18.41 9.10
CA LEU A 38 -18.76 19.78 8.94
C LEU A 38 -19.72 20.68 8.14
N LEU A 39 -20.33 20.16 7.08
CA LEU A 39 -21.28 20.89 6.22
C LEU A 39 -22.70 20.95 6.79
N GLY A 40 -23.00 20.17 7.83
CA GLY A 40 -24.33 20.04 8.44
C GLY A 40 -24.49 20.69 9.82
N LEU A 41 -23.44 21.31 10.37
CA LEU A 41 -23.53 22.02 11.64
C LEU A 41 -24.15 23.41 11.42
N PRO A 42 -25.25 23.76 12.13
CA PRO A 42 -25.73 25.13 12.11
C PRO A 42 -24.63 26.06 12.65
N ASN A 43 -24.41 27.16 11.95
CA ASN A 43 -23.52 28.27 12.33
C ASN A 43 -23.83 28.70 13.79
N GLY A 44 -23.20 28.09 14.79
CA GLY A 44 -23.50 28.46 16.17
C GLY A 44 -23.14 27.51 17.31
N THR A 45 -22.64 26.27 17.10
CA THR A 45 -22.23 25.45 18.25
C THR A 45 -20.77 25.72 18.64
N GLY A 46 -20.60 26.64 19.59
CA GLY A 46 -19.50 26.77 20.54
C GLY A 46 -18.07 26.50 20.05
N ASN A 47 -17.32 27.59 19.81
CA ASN A 47 -15.86 27.70 19.62
C ASN A 47 -15.01 26.48 20.04
N ILE A 48 -15.02 25.41 19.24
CA ILE A 48 -13.77 24.80 18.81
C ILE A 48 -13.27 25.78 17.76
N SER A 49 -12.11 26.41 17.98
CA SER A 49 -11.62 27.34 16.97
C SER A 49 -11.60 26.60 15.63
N THR A 50 -12.22 27.18 14.61
CA THR A 50 -12.19 26.66 13.23
C THR A 50 -10.75 26.32 12.79
N GLY A 51 -9.76 26.97 13.39
CA GLY A 51 -8.34 26.67 13.28
C GLY A 51 -7.94 25.24 13.68
N ILE A 52 -8.41 24.68 14.81
CA ILE A 52 -8.02 23.31 15.23
C ILE A 52 -8.54 22.27 14.25
N VAL A 53 -9.77 22.45 13.76
CA VAL A 53 -10.37 21.55 12.78
C VAL A 53 -9.61 21.62 11.45
N GLN A 54 -9.27 22.83 11.00
CA GLN A 54 -8.50 23.03 9.78
C GLN A 54 -7.09 22.43 9.89
N GLU A 55 -6.40 22.64 11.01
CA GLU A 55 -5.07 22.10 11.26
C GLU A 55 -5.05 20.55 11.24
N VAL A 56 -6.07 19.91 11.81
CA VAL A 56 -6.22 18.45 11.75
C VAL A 56 -6.45 17.97 10.31
N ILE A 57 -7.28 18.68 9.52
CA ILE A 57 -7.51 18.36 8.11
C ILE A 57 -6.21 18.49 7.31
N ASP A 58 -5.48 19.60 7.49
CA ASP A 58 -4.24 19.89 6.77
C ASP A 58 -3.17 18.86 7.10
N THR A 59 -2.97 18.54 8.38
CA THR A 59 -2.04 17.50 8.84
C THR A 59 -2.42 16.13 8.28
N THR A 60 -3.71 15.80 8.24
CA THR A 60 -4.19 14.54 7.68
C THR A 60 -3.92 14.47 6.18
N ASN A 61 -4.18 15.56 5.45
CA ASN A 61 -3.89 15.64 4.01
C ASN A 61 -2.39 15.53 3.72
N GLU A 62 -1.53 16.12 4.56
CA GLU A 62 -0.08 15.98 4.44
C GLU A 62 0.36 14.54 4.67
N ILE A 63 -0.11 13.89 5.75
CA ILE A 63 0.23 12.50 6.07
C ILE A 63 -0.26 11.54 4.97
N MET A 64 -1.48 11.75 4.47
CA MET A 64 -2.09 10.91 3.43
C MET A 64 -1.51 11.19 2.04
N GLY A 65 -1.09 12.43 1.78
CA GLY A 65 -0.47 12.85 0.52
C GLY A 65 1.01 12.54 0.42
N ARG A 66 1.64 12.04 1.50
CA ARG A 66 3.05 11.65 1.51
C ARG A 66 3.27 10.37 0.70
N SER A 67 3.99 10.52 -0.40
CA SER A 67 4.52 9.39 -1.18
C SER A 67 5.81 8.87 -0.54
N TYR A 68 5.87 7.57 -0.26
CA TYR A 68 7.07 6.90 0.25
C TYR A 68 7.88 6.23 -0.87
N PHE A 69 7.22 5.96 -2.00
CA PHE A 69 7.83 5.33 -3.17
C PHE A 69 7.80 6.26 -4.36
N THR A 70 8.59 5.95 -5.38
CA THR A 70 8.60 6.69 -6.65
C THR A 70 8.52 5.75 -7.84
N VAL A 71 8.01 6.23 -8.97
CA VAL A 71 8.03 5.47 -10.23
C VAL A 71 9.46 5.05 -10.59
N SER A 72 10.46 5.90 -10.36
CA SER A 72 11.86 5.58 -10.64
C SER A 72 12.39 4.42 -9.79
N GLU A 73 11.92 4.28 -8.55
CA GLU A 73 12.25 3.14 -7.71
C GLU A 73 11.65 1.85 -8.28
N LEU A 74 10.38 1.91 -8.69
CA LEU A 74 9.65 0.77 -9.24
C LEU A 74 10.14 0.34 -10.64
N THR A 75 10.83 1.20 -11.40
CA THR A 75 11.37 0.85 -12.72
C THR A 75 12.85 0.44 -12.67
N ARG A 76 13.52 0.61 -11.53
CA ARG A 76 14.94 0.25 -11.37
C ARG A 76 15.11 -1.27 -11.36
N SER A 77 16.11 -1.76 -12.09
CA SER A 77 16.48 -3.17 -12.09
C SER A 77 17.97 -3.34 -12.34
N ALA A 78 18.66 -4.04 -11.43
CA ALA A 78 20.08 -4.36 -11.60
C ALA A 78 20.30 -5.23 -12.86
N THR A 79 19.39 -6.15 -13.16
CA THR A 79 19.43 -6.96 -14.38
C THR A 79 19.29 -6.09 -15.63
N ALA A 80 18.39 -5.11 -15.62
CA ALA A 80 18.23 -4.20 -16.75
C ALA A 80 19.51 -3.40 -17.00
N THR A 81 20.09 -2.83 -15.94
CA THR A 81 21.38 -2.12 -16.02
C THR A 81 22.49 -3.02 -16.53
N ALA A 82 22.65 -4.22 -15.96
CA ALA A 82 23.71 -5.15 -16.33
C ALA A 82 23.60 -5.66 -17.77
N ARG A 83 22.38 -5.70 -18.33
CA ARG A 83 22.11 -6.18 -19.69
C ARG A 83 21.82 -5.06 -20.70
N GLY A 84 21.87 -3.79 -20.29
CA GLY A 84 21.54 -2.66 -21.15
C GLY A 84 20.08 -2.60 -21.60
N ILE A 85 19.15 -3.20 -20.84
CA ILE A 85 17.73 -3.25 -21.20
C ILE A 85 17.06 -1.94 -20.81
N ASN A 86 16.33 -1.32 -21.76
CA ASN A 86 15.53 -0.14 -21.49
C ASN A 86 14.21 -0.54 -20.79
N ASN A 87 14.14 -0.31 -19.48
CA ASN A 87 12.94 -0.59 -18.67
C ASN A 87 12.04 0.64 -18.47
N THR A 88 12.03 1.58 -19.42
CA THR A 88 11.20 2.80 -19.34
C THR A 88 9.72 2.44 -19.62
N PRO A 89 8.78 2.75 -18.70
CA PRO A 89 7.37 2.47 -18.91
C PRO A 89 6.73 3.46 -19.90
N SER A 90 5.71 2.99 -20.63
CA SER A 90 4.84 3.89 -21.40
C SER A 90 4.02 4.81 -20.47
N PRO A 91 3.43 5.91 -20.95
CA PRO A 91 2.60 6.80 -20.14
C PRO A 91 1.45 6.06 -19.42
N ALA A 92 0.82 5.10 -20.10
CA ALA A 92 -0.26 4.29 -19.52
C ALA A 92 0.24 3.40 -18.38
N VAL A 93 1.39 2.74 -18.54
CA VAL A 93 2.01 1.93 -17.48
C VAL A 93 2.46 2.83 -16.33
N ARG A 94 3.00 4.00 -16.61
CA ARG A 94 3.40 4.98 -15.58
C ARG A 94 2.20 5.43 -14.73
N ALA A 95 1.03 5.62 -15.32
CA ALA A 95 -0.19 5.94 -14.57
C ALA A 95 -0.60 4.80 -13.63
N LYS A 96 -0.49 3.54 -14.08
CA LYS A 96 -0.75 2.36 -13.25
C LYS A 96 0.26 2.21 -12.12
N LEU A 97 1.54 2.46 -12.38
CA LEU A 97 2.56 2.51 -11.34
C LEU A 97 2.26 3.58 -10.29
N GLN A 98 1.81 4.76 -10.72
CA GLN A 98 1.42 5.81 -9.79
C GLN A 98 0.23 5.38 -8.93
N ALA A 99 -0.78 4.73 -9.53
CA ALA A 99 -1.92 4.19 -8.78
C ALA A 99 -1.49 3.07 -7.81
N LEU A 100 -0.60 2.16 -8.21
CA LEU A 100 -0.04 1.14 -7.32
C LEU A 100 0.66 1.79 -6.12
N ILE A 101 1.42 2.86 -6.34
CA ILE A 101 2.09 3.60 -5.26
C ILE A 101 1.06 4.21 -4.29
N THR A 102 0.16 5.05 -4.80
CA THR A 102 -0.74 5.85 -3.95
C THR A 102 -1.83 5.03 -3.29
N GLU A 103 -2.40 4.07 -4.03
CA GLU A 103 -3.55 3.31 -3.58
C GLU A 103 -3.18 2.02 -2.86
N CYS A 104 -1.92 1.57 -2.90
CA CYS A 104 -1.52 0.31 -2.30
C CYS A 104 -0.22 0.40 -1.49
N LEU A 105 0.90 0.78 -2.11
CA LEU A 105 2.20 0.72 -1.43
C LEU A 105 2.32 1.74 -0.28
N ASP A 106 1.91 2.99 -0.49
CA ASP A 106 1.95 4.02 0.55
C ASP A 106 1.06 3.67 1.77
N PRO A 107 -0.21 3.21 1.60
CA PRO A 107 -0.98 2.62 2.68
C PRO A 107 -0.25 1.52 3.46
N ILE A 108 0.33 0.54 2.77
CA ILE A 108 1.05 -0.58 3.39
C ILE A 108 2.25 -0.05 4.18
N ARG A 109 3.02 0.86 3.60
CA ARG A 109 4.20 1.46 4.23
C ARG A 109 3.84 2.28 5.47
N ARG A 110 2.69 2.95 5.49
CA ARG A 110 2.17 3.66 6.67
C ARG A 110 1.81 2.70 7.79
N ILE A 111 1.04 1.64 7.50
CA ILE A 111 0.68 0.62 8.49
C ILE A 111 1.92 -0.09 9.04
N TYR A 112 2.85 -0.46 8.16
CA TYR A 112 4.07 -1.16 8.55
C TYR A 112 5.00 -0.29 9.41
N GLY A 113 4.95 1.04 9.23
CA GLY A 113 5.72 1.99 10.04
C GLY A 113 7.23 2.01 9.78
N ARG A 114 7.81 1.03 9.06
CA ARG A 114 9.26 0.92 8.79
C ARG A 114 9.59 0.93 7.28
N PRO A 115 10.81 1.33 6.87
CA PRO A 115 11.18 1.37 5.46
C PRO A 115 11.02 0.01 4.76
N ILE A 116 10.47 0.05 3.55
CA ILE A 116 10.28 -1.08 2.63
C ILE A 116 11.13 -0.80 1.40
N ILE A 117 11.81 -1.81 0.89
CA ILE A 117 12.58 -1.74 -0.35
C ILE A 117 11.75 -2.41 -1.45
N VAL A 118 11.57 -1.73 -2.58
CA VAL A 118 11.04 -2.36 -3.80
C VAL A 118 12.20 -3.08 -4.51
N SER A 119 12.21 -4.42 -4.46
CA SER A 119 13.23 -5.23 -5.14
C SER A 119 12.93 -5.39 -6.63
N SER A 120 11.67 -5.27 -7.04
CA SER A 120 11.23 -5.35 -8.44
C SER A 120 9.83 -4.73 -8.58
N GLY A 121 9.66 -3.82 -9.54
CA GLY A 121 8.36 -3.21 -9.85
C GLY A 121 7.98 -3.47 -11.31
N TYR A 122 7.95 -2.44 -12.16
CA TYR A 122 7.69 -2.64 -13.59
C TYR A 122 8.79 -3.47 -14.26
N ARG A 123 8.36 -4.41 -15.11
CA ARG A 123 9.24 -5.15 -16.01
C ARG A 123 8.72 -5.06 -17.44
N CYS A 124 9.45 -4.38 -18.33
CA CYS A 124 9.15 -4.48 -19.76
C CYS A 124 9.24 -5.94 -20.23
N PRO A 125 8.64 -6.32 -21.37
CA PRO A 125 8.59 -7.70 -21.83
C PRO A 125 9.98 -8.37 -21.89
N GLU A 126 10.98 -7.64 -22.39
CA GLU A 126 12.37 -8.10 -22.47
C GLU A 126 12.97 -8.36 -21.08
N LEU A 127 12.82 -7.42 -20.14
CA LEU A 127 13.29 -7.61 -18.76
C LEU A 127 12.57 -8.77 -18.07
N ASN A 128 11.25 -8.88 -18.27
CA ASN A 128 10.46 -9.94 -17.67
C ASN A 128 10.93 -11.32 -18.14
N ALA A 129 11.20 -11.49 -19.45
CA ALA A 129 11.80 -12.70 -19.98
C ALA A 129 13.22 -12.94 -19.42
N ALA A 130 14.04 -11.89 -19.35
CA ALA A 130 15.42 -11.95 -18.85
C ALA A 130 15.54 -12.45 -17.40
N VAL A 131 14.53 -12.20 -16.55
CA VAL A 131 14.47 -12.67 -15.16
C VAL A 131 13.65 -13.95 -14.98
N GLY A 132 13.19 -14.57 -16.08
CA GLY A 132 12.37 -15.79 -16.05
C GLY A 132 10.96 -15.58 -15.51
N GLY A 133 10.40 -14.37 -15.70
CA GLY A 133 9.02 -14.04 -15.40
C GLY A 133 8.04 -14.66 -16.40
N VAL A 134 6.78 -14.78 -16.00
CA VAL A 134 5.70 -15.32 -16.85
C VAL A 134 5.09 -14.22 -17.71
N ALA A 135 4.56 -14.59 -18.89
CA ALA A 135 4.02 -13.64 -19.87
C ALA A 135 2.88 -12.75 -19.30
N ASN A 136 1.99 -13.33 -18.49
CA ASN A 136 0.82 -12.65 -17.93
C ASN A 136 1.08 -12.04 -16.54
N SER A 137 2.33 -11.69 -16.23
CA SER A 137 2.70 -11.12 -14.92
C SER A 137 2.19 -9.67 -14.78
N GLN A 138 1.63 -9.31 -13.62
CA GLN A 138 1.21 -7.92 -13.35
C GLN A 138 2.38 -6.92 -13.26
N HIS A 139 3.62 -7.40 -13.16
CA HIS A 139 4.80 -6.55 -13.31
C HIS A 139 4.91 -5.94 -14.72
N THR A 140 4.43 -6.64 -15.76
CA THR A 140 4.50 -6.14 -17.14
C THR A 140 3.46 -5.06 -17.44
N THR A 141 2.44 -4.93 -16.59
CA THR A 141 1.39 -3.91 -16.70
C THR A 141 1.58 -2.74 -15.73
N GLY A 142 2.62 -2.77 -14.88
CA GLY A 142 2.86 -1.75 -13.86
C GLY A 142 1.91 -1.84 -12.67
N GLU A 143 1.35 -3.02 -12.43
CA GLU A 143 0.30 -3.29 -11.44
C GLU A 143 0.82 -4.11 -10.25
N ALA A 144 2.11 -4.43 -10.20
CA ALA A 144 2.70 -5.20 -9.10
C ALA A 144 4.09 -4.74 -8.68
N ALA A 145 4.42 -5.03 -7.42
CA ALA A 145 5.73 -4.81 -6.84
C ALA A 145 6.11 -5.98 -5.90
N ASP A 146 7.40 -6.30 -5.91
CA ASP A 146 8.05 -7.24 -4.99
C ASP A 146 8.75 -6.42 -3.90
N LEU A 147 8.38 -6.70 -2.65
CA LEU A 147 8.76 -5.93 -1.47
C LEU A 147 9.64 -6.75 -0.54
N VAL A 148 10.71 -6.13 -0.04
CA VAL A 148 11.58 -6.70 0.99
C VAL A 148 11.80 -5.70 2.12
N PRO A 149 11.99 -6.16 3.37
CA PRO A 149 12.24 -5.25 4.47
C PRO A 149 13.62 -4.59 4.34
N ALA A 150 13.69 -3.31 4.67
CA ALA A 150 14.97 -2.68 5.00
C ALA A 150 15.53 -3.24 6.33
N SER A 151 16.74 -2.83 6.68
CA SER A 151 17.43 -3.28 7.90
C SER A 151 16.55 -3.23 9.17
N GLY A 152 16.61 -4.30 9.96
CA GLY A 152 15.81 -4.51 11.17
C GLY A 152 14.31 -4.77 10.94
N GLY A 153 13.87 -4.93 9.68
CA GLY A 153 12.48 -5.24 9.33
C GLY A 153 12.22 -6.72 9.15
N SER A 154 10.98 -7.08 8.87
CA SER A 154 10.60 -8.46 8.56
C SER A 154 9.62 -8.54 7.41
N LEU A 155 9.74 -9.61 6.61
CA LEU A 155 8.76 -9.94 5.56
C LEU A 155 7.37 -10.16 6.15
N ALA A 156 7.30 -10.89 7.28
CA ALA A 156 6.06 -11.12 8.00
C ALA A 156 5.38 -9.81 8.45
N GLY A 157 6.15 -8.80 8.85
CA GLY A 157 5.62 -7.48 9.20
C GLY A 157 5.02 -6.74 8.02
N ILE A 158 5.71 -6.73 6.86
CA ILE A 158 5.18 -6.15 5.62
C ILE A 158 3.90 -6.88 5.20
N PHE A 159 3.92 -8.21 5.24
CA PHE A 159 2.78 -9.03 4.85
C PHE A 159 1.55 -8.77 5.73
N ARG A 160 1.73 -8.74 7.06
CA ARG A 160 0.66 -8.40 8.01
C ARG A 160 0.10 -6.99 7.77
N ALA A 161 0.97 -6.02 7.49
CA ALA A 161 0.53 -4.67 7.14
C ALA A 161 -0.30 -4.65 5.85
N ALA A 162 0.07 -5.45 4.85
CA ALA A 162 -0.71 -5.60 3.62
C ALA A 162 -2.07 -6.26 3.85
N VAL A 163 -2.14 -7.30 4.67
CA VAL A 163 -3.42 -7.91 5.05
C VAL A 163 -4.30 -6.93 5.82
N GLN A 164 -3.74 -6.22 6.81
CA GLN A 164 -4.46 -5.19 7.57
C GLN A 164 -4.98 -4.06 6.67
N PHE A 165 -4.23 -3.69 5.63
CA PHE A 165 -4.66 -2.73 4.62
C PHE A 165 -5.86 -3.23 3.80
N GLY A 166 -5.78 -4.47 3.29
CA GLY A 166 -6.87 -5.16 2.57
C GLY A 166 -7.18 -4.66 1.15
N GLY A 167 -6.66 -3.49 0.73
CA GLY A 167 -6.93 -2.87 -0.58
C GLY A 167 -6.02 -3.33 -1.71
N PHE A 168 -5.68 -4.63 -1.79
CA PHE A 168 -4.83 -5.20 -2.84
C PHE A 168 -5.62 -6.16 -3.75
N ASP A 169 -5.13 -6.40 -4.97
CA ASP A 169 -5.66 -7.43 -5.88
C ASP A 169 -5.13 -8.82 -5.51
N GLN A 170 -3.81 -8.97 -5.45
CA GLN A 170 -3.16 -10.15 -4.89
C GLN A 170 -2.09 -9.78 -3.89
N LEU A 171 -1.97 -10.62 -2.87
CA LEU A 171 -0.86 -10.61 -1.93
C LEU A 171 -0.25 -12.00 -1.92
N ILE A 172 1.04 -12.10 -2.22
CA ILE A 172 1.73 -13.38 -2.34
C ILE A 172 3.00 -13.33 -1.50
N ILE A 173 3.17 -14.31 -0.61
CA ILE A 173 4.46 -14.52 0.03
C ILE A 173 5.26 -15.49 -0.85
N GLU A 174 6.33 -14.99 -1.47
CA GLU A 174 7.08 -15.74 -2.47
C GLU A 174 8.45 -16.17 -1.94
N ARG A 175 8.86 -17.38 -2.32
CA ARG A 175 10.25 -17.83 -2.21
C ARG A 175 10.72 -18.58 -3.44
N ARG A 176 11.94 -18.27 -3.84
CA ARG A 176 12.71 -19.00 -4.85
C ARG A 176 14.12 -19.23 -4.32
N GLY A 177 14.44 -20.48 -4.04
CA GLY A 177 15.69 -20.85 -3.35
C GLY A 177 15.80 -20.16 -1.99
N ALA A 178 16.88 -19.41 -1.78
CA ALA A 178 17.10 -18.61 -0.57
C ALA A 178 16.41 -17.23 -0.59
N SER A 179 15.97 -16.76 -1.77
CA SER A 179 15.36 -15.44 -1.93
C SER A 179 13.87 -15.47 -1.54
N LYS A 180 13.42 -14.43 -0.84
CA LYS A 180 12.05 -14.29 -0.35
C LYS A 180 11.59 -12.84 -0.46
N TRP A 181 10.33 -12.63 -0.80
CA TRP A 181 9.72 -11.30 -0.91
C TRP A 181 8.21 -11.37 -0.70
N VAL A 182 7.61 -10.22 -0.41
CA VAL A 182 6.15 -10.04 -0.46
C VAL A 182 5.83 -9.43 -1.82
N HIS A 183 5.18 -10.21 -2.68
CA HIS A 183 4.60 -9.69 -3.91
C HIS A 183 3.21 -9.11 -3.60
N VAL A 184 2.96 -7.89 -4.06
CA VAL A 184 1.64 -7.26 -3.96
C VAL A 184 1.25 -6.66 -5.30
N SER A 185 -0.03 -6.79 -5.65
CA SER A 185 -0.58 -6.17 -6.85
C SER A 185 -1.82 -5.33 -6.57
N TYR A 186 -2.04 -4.34 -7.43
CA TYR A 186 -3.18 -3.44 -7.42
C TYR A 186 -3.63 -3.17 -8.85
N GLY A 187 -4.92 -3.31 -9.11
CA GLY A 187 -5.49 -3.12 -10.44
C GLY A 187 -6.99 -3.42 -10.45
N PRO A 188 -7.67 -3.23 -11.60
CA PRO A 188 -9.13 -3.24 -11.67
C PRO A 188 -9.78 -4.59 -11.34
N ARG A 189 -9.00 -5.69 -11.27
CA ARG A 189 -9.53 -7.03 -11.00
C ARG A 189 -9.91 -7.25 -9.54
N MET A 190 -9.19 -6.63 -8.60
CA MET A 190 -9.41 -6.69 -7.15
C MET A 190 -9.87 -8.08 -6.65
N ARG A 191 -9.07 -9.12 -6.92
CA ARG A 191 -9.43 -10.51 -6.56
C ARG A 191 -9.37 -10.78 -5.06
N HIS A 192 -8.66 -9.95 -4.30
CA HIS A 192 -8.43 -10.10 -2.87
C HIS A 192 -7.90 -11.49 -2.49
N THR A 193 -7.00 -12.04 -3.31
CA THR A 193 -6.43 -13.38 -3.05
C THR A 193 -5.12 -13.27 -2.29
N ILE A 194 -4.96 -14.16 -1.31
CA ILE A 194 -3.69 -14.33 -0.59
C ILE A 194 -3.12 -15.70 -0.94
N LEU A 195 -1.91 -15.70 -1.49
CA LEU A 195 -1.23 -16.91 -1.96
C LEU A 195 0.14 -17.05 -1.30
N ALA A 196 0.68 -18.26 -1.36
CA ALA A 196 2.09 -18.51 -1.14
C ALA A 196 2.69 -19.15 -2.39
N TYR A 197 3.89 -18.73 -2.77
CA TYR A 197 4.66 -19.36 -3.84
C TYR A 197 5.93 -19.98 -3.29
N ASN A 198 6.11 -21.28 -3.55
CA ASN A 198 7.28 -22.04 -3.13
C ASN A 198 7.88 -22.77 -4.33
N ASN A 199 9.03 -22.30 -4.82
CA ASN A 199 9.85 -23.01 -5.82
C ASN A 199 9.06 -23.60 -7.01
N GLY A 200 8.06 -22.89 -7.52
CA GLY A 200 7.27 -23.30 -8.69
C GLY A 200 5.81 -23.61 -8.41
N SER A 201 5.40 -23.77 -7.16
CA SER A 201 4.02 -24.08 -6.81
C SER A 201 3.35 -22.94 -6.05
N TYR A 202 2.09 -22.67 -6.39
CA TYR A 202 1.22 -21.72 -5.67
C TYR A 202 0.26 -22.49 -4.76
N THR A 203 0.07 -21.97 -3.54
CA THR A 203 -0.95 -22.43 -2.60
C THR A 203 -1.85 -21.26 -2.23
N ASN A 204 -3.16 -21.45 -2.30
CA ASN A 204 -4.11 -20.46 -1.80
C ASN A 204 -4.17 -20.54 -0.28
N ILE A 205 -3.84 -19.43 0.38
CA ILE A 205 -3.79 -19.30 1.84
C ILE A 205 -4.72 -18.18 2.34
N THR A 206 -5.70 -17.77 1.52
CA THR A 206 -6.61 -16.64 1.83
C THR A 206 -7.29 -16.78 3.20
N THR A 207 -7.63 -18.00 3.62
CA THR A 207 -8.29 -18.28 4.90
C THR A 207 -7.35 -18.84 5.98
N SER A 208 -6.04 -18.96 5.69
CA SER A 208 -5.06 -19.63 6.56
C SER A 208 -3.70 -18.94 6.60
N TRP A 209 -3.63 -17.68 6.19
CA TRP A 209 -2.37 -16.96 6.03
C TRP A 209 -1.66 -16.72 7.37
N GLU A 210 -2.40 -16.60 8.48
CA GLU A 210 -1.84 -16.35 9.82
C GLU A 210 -0.88 -17.47 10.23
N SER A 211 -1.32 -18.73 10.11
CA SER A 211 -0.51 -19.90 10.44
C SER A 211 0.63 -20.09 9.45
N TYR A 212 0.41 -19.72 8.18
CA TYR A 212 1.45 -19.79 7.15
C TYR A 212 2.61 -18.83 7.44
N ILE A 213 2.31 -17.56 7.68
CA ILE A 213 3.31 -16.52 7.93
C ILE A 213 4.05 -16.72 9.24
N ALA A 214 3.41 -17.29 10.26
CA ALA A 214 4.08 -17.64 11.52
C ALA A 214 5.25 -18.62 11.31
N ASN A 215 5.17 -19.48 10.30
CA ASN A 215 6.17 -20.50 9.99
C ASN A 215 7.04 -20.15 8.77
N PHE A 216 6.81 -19.00 8.14
CA PHE A 216 7.58 -18.54 6.98
C PHE A 216 8.88 -17.88 7.43
N ALA A 217 9.84 -18.72 7.85
CA ALA A 217 11.20 -18.33 8.17
C ALA A 217 12.04 -18.17 6.90
#